data_AF-A0AAE1DF18-F1
#
_entry.id   AF-A0AAE1DF18-F1
#
_cell.length_a   1.000
_cell.length_b   1.000
_cell.length_c   1.000
_cell.angle_alpha   90.00
_cell.angle_beta   90.00
_cell.angle_gamma   90.00
#
_symmetry.space_group_name_H-M   'P 1'
#
loop_
_entity.id
_entity.type
_entity.pdbx_description
1 polymer ?
#
loop_
_entity_poly.entity_id
_entity_poly.type
_entity_poly.pdbx_seq_one_letter_code
_entity_poly.pdbx_strand_id
1 'polypeptide(L)'
;MGRLCTSLAAATFICAFVLFMTPSEGRLFKVVTKDMTVCGLLDITFNVTFTAFRGSKRLRVATYDQDYYRNYISGDCNRDMAVHFENFAAWNLHVHFKLIPDPKYMLTRTVAFIPNLVFGKAVPSNTTEKFVNPVDTAIGPVDCSYKCGVEDKSFYKKVNSSSTDQIKAESGVITYSVLVDVSYIQFQVSHVHREKFGPPVICRPSFYYKLMK
;
A
#
# COMPACT_ATOMS: atom_id res chain seq x y z
N MET A 1 -5.82 27.17 16.87
CA MET A 1 -5.92 27.61 15.45
C MET A 1 -6.20 26.37 14.60
N GLY A 2 -7.47 26.05 14.34
CA GLY A 2 -7.84 24.91 13.50
C GLY A 2 -7.65 25.27 12.02
N ARG A 3 -6.81 24.51 11.30
CA ARG A 3 -6.73 24.62 9.84
C ARG A 3 -7.94 23.89 9.24
N LEU A 4 -8.74 24.56 8.43
CA LEU A 4 -9.92 23.96 7.81
C LEU A 4 -9.50 22.87 6.79
N CYS A 5 -10.01 21.64 6.96
CA CYS A 5 -10.06 20.64 5.88
C CYS A 5 -11.13 21.11 4.87
N THR A 6 -10.82 22.04 3.96
CA THR A 6 -11.81 22.53 2.98
C THR A 6 -11.98 21.54 1.82
N SER A 7 -13.13 20.87 1.81
CA SER A 7 -13.70 20.25 0.61
C SER A 7 -14.54 21.30 -0.12
N LEU A 8 -14.15 21.68 -1.34
CA LEU A 8 -15.04 22.42 -2.23
C LEU A 8 -15.92 21.41 -2.99
N ALA A 9 -17.17 21.28 -2.58
CA ALA A 9 -18.22 20.72 -3.41
C ALA A 9 -19.51 21.52 -3.18
N ALA A 10 -19.87 22.36 -4.15
CA ALA A 10 -21.16 23.05 -4.18
C ALA A 10 -22.28 22.03 -4.33
N ALA A 11 -23.32 22.16 -3.51
CA ALA A 11 -24.47 21.27 -3.50
C ALA A 11 -25.36 21.55 -4.72
N THR A 12 -25.54 20.55 -5.57
CA THR A 12 -26.68 20.47 -6.49
C THR A 12 -27.36 19.14 -6.23
N PHE A 13 -28.56 19.20 -5.63
CA PHE A 13 -29.34 18.04 -5.23
C PHE A 13 -30.00 17.44 -6.47
N ILE A 14 -29.43 16.38 -7.03
CA ILE A 14 -30.10 15.50 -7.99
C ILE A 14 -30.19 14.13 -7.30
N CYS A 15 -31.40 13.77 -6.86
CA CYS A 15 -31.71 12.43 -6.37
C CYS A 15 -31.70 11.44 -7.54
N ALA A 16 -30.51 10.97 -7.91
CA ALA A 16 -30.36 9.73 -8.66
C ALA A 16 -30.16 8.60 -7.65
N PHE A 17 -31.12 7.66 -7.59
CA PHE A 17 -30.92 6.36 -6.95
C PHE A 17 -29.93 5.57 -7.81
N VAL A 18 -28.64 5.89 -7.67
CA VAL A 18 -27.57 5.02 -8.11
C VAL A 18 -27.42 3.99 -7.00
N LEU A 19 -27.71 2.73 -7.30
CA LEU A 19 -27.23 1.60 -6.51
C LEU A 19 -25.70 1.65 -6.56
N PHE A 20 -25.09 2.42 -5.67
CA PHE A 20 -23.68 2.31 -5.39
C PHE A 20 -23.49 0.91 -4.82
N MET A 21 -22.98 0.00 -5.63
CA MET A 21 -22.30 -1.17 -5.10
C MET A 21 -21.23 -0.63 -4.16
N THR A 22 -21.47 -0.73 -2.85
CA THR A 22 -20.49 -0.39 -1.85
C THR A 22 -19.27 -1.26 -2.13
N PRO A 23 -18.07 -0.68 -2.37
CA PRO A 23 -16.86 -1.48 -2.42
C PRO A 23 -16.80 -2.28 -1.11
N SER A 24 -16.39 -3.55 -1.19
CA SER A 24 -16.18 -4.44 -0.06
C SER A 24 -15.63 -3.66 1.14
N GLU A 25 -16.32 -3.70 2.28
CA GLU A 25 -15.86 -3.07 3.51
C GLU A 25 -14.42 -3.52 3.78
N GLY A 26 -13.47 -2.59 3.74
CA GLY A 26 -12.08 -2.92 3.99
C GLY A 26 -11.87 -3.33 5.45
N ARG A 27 -10.73 -3.98 5.73
CA ARG A 27 -10.40 -4.40 7.10
C ARG A 27 -9.82 -3.21 7.85
N LEU A 28 -10.48 -2.80 8.94
CA LEU A 28 -9.99 -1.75 9.83
C LEU A 28 -8.93 -2.29 10.80
N PHE A 29 -7.71 -1.81 10.64
CA PHE A 29 -6.57 -2.01 11.52
C PHE A 29 -6.38 -0.80 12.44
N LYS A 30 -6.00 -1.04 13.70
CA LYS A 30 -5.75 0.00 14.70
C LYS A 30 -4.34 -0.14 15.26
N VAL A 31 -3.59 0.97 15.33
CA VAL A 31 -2.38 1.08 16.17
C VAL A 31 -2.79 1.66 17.51
N VAL A 32 -2.39 0.99 18.57
CA VAL A 32 -2.69 1.38 19.95
C VAL A 32 -1.37 1.61 20.70
N THR A 33 -1.30 2.70 21.44
CA THR A 33 -0.18 3.01 22.34
C THR A 33 -0.17 2.10 23.57
N LYS A 34 0.91 2.18 24.38
CA LYS A 34 1.00 1.44 25.66
C LYS A 34 -0.11 1.79 26.65
N ASP A 35 -0.62 3.02 26.61
CA ASP A 35 -1.73 3.52 27.43
C ASP A 35 -3.11 3.21 26.84
N MET A 36 -3.20 2.30 25.86
CA MET A 36 -4.44 1.89 25.22
C MET A 36 -5.12 2.97 24.36
N THR A 37 -4.42 4.04 24.00
CA THR A 37 -4.93 5.10 23.13
C THR A 37 -4.74 4.71 21.66
N VAL A 38 -5.81 4.75 20.86
CA VAL A 38 -5.71 4.56 19.40
C VAL A 38 -5.04 5.78 18.78
N CYS A 39 -3.93 5.54 18.07
CA CYS A 39 -3.14 6.60 17.45
C CYS A 39 -3.05 6.46 15.94
N GLY A 40 -3.50 5.33 15.39
CA GLY A 40 -3.45 5.06 13.96
C GLY A 40 -4.62 4.19 13.55
N LEU A 41 -5.23 4.53 12.43
CA LEU A 41 -6.28 3.76 11.77
C LEU A 41 -5.86 3.52 10.33
N LEU A 42 -5.97 2.28 9.86
CA LEU A 42 -5.80 1.91 8.46
C LEU A 42 -6.96 1.01 8.07
N ASP A 43 -7.69 1.41 7.07
CA ASP A 43 -8.68 0.60 6.38
C ASP A 43 -8.19 0.44 4.94
N ILE A 44 -7.93 -0.78 4.49
CA ILE A 44 -7.31 -1.01 3.18
C ILE A 44 -7.92 -2.25 2.53
N THR A 45 -7.94 -2.27 1.21
CA THR A 45 -8.20 -3.46 0.39
C THR A 45 -7.23 -3.49 -0.77
N PHE A 46 -6.51 -4.61 -0.88
CA PHE A 46 -5.46 -4.75 -1.88
C PHE A 46 -5.27 -6.20 -2.34
N ASN A 47 -4.66 -6.34 -3.52
CA ASN A 47 -4.09 -7.57 -4.03
C ASN A 47 -2.61 -7.35 -4.37
N VAL A 48 -1.76 -8.33 -4.07
CA VAL A 48 -0.36 -8.36 -4.49
C VAL A 48 -0.17 -9.52 -5.47
N THR A 49 0.33 -9.22 -6.66
CA THR A 49 0.68 -10.20 -7.68
C THR A 49 2.18 -10.22 -7.90
N PHE A 50 2.78 -11.37 -7.62
CA PHE A 50 4.18 -11.67 -7.89
C PHE A 50 4.28 -12.46 -9.19
N THR A 51 5.18 -12.06 -10.09
CA THR A 51 5.47 -12.84 -11.30
C THR A 51 6.97 -13.10 -11.42
N ALA A 52 7.34 -14.34 -11.67
CA ALA A 52 8.71 -14.75 -11.96
C ALA A 52 8.90 -15.00 -13.47
N PHE A 53 10.02 -14.54 -14.01
CA PHE A 53 10.38 -14.68 -15.42
C PHE A 53 11.75 -15.33 -15.57
N ARG A 54 11.99 -16.01 -16.69
CA ARG A 54 13.33 -16.42 -17.15
C ARG A 54 13.53 -15.85 -18.55
N GLY A 55 14.39 -14.84 -18.65
CA GLY A 55 14.40 -13.97 -19.83
C GLY A 55 13.02 -13.33 -20.03
N SER A 56 12.45 -13.44 -21.22
CA SER A 56 11.09 -12.96 -21.54
C SER A 56 9.98 -13.95 -21.18
N LYS A 57 10.30 -15.20 -20.81
CA LYS A 57 9.29 -16.23 -20.54
C LYS A 57 8.80 -16.13 -19.10
N ARG A 58 7.48 -15.96 -18.94
CA ARG A 58 6.81 -16.06 -17.64
C ARG A 58 6.86 -17.50 -17.12
N LEU A 59 7.42 -17.69 -15.92
CA LEU A 59 7.54 -19.00 -15.26
C LEU A 59 6.34 -19.29 -14.37
N ARG A 60 6.06 -18.37 -13.43
CA ARG A 60 5.03 -18.52 -12.40
C ARG A 60 4.41 -17.18 -12.04
N VAL A 61 3.16 -17.24 -11.58
CA VAL A 61 2.41 -16.11 -11.03
C VAL A 61 1.83 -16.58 -9.71
N ALA A 62 1.91 -15.75 -8.69
CA ALA A 62 1.24 -15.94 -7.42
C ALA A 62 0.52 -14.65 -7.06
N THR A 63 -0.74 -14.75 -6.66
CA THR A 63 -1.57 -13.60 -6.30
C THR A 63 -2.14 -13.85 -4.92
N TYR A 64 -2.12 -12.81 -4.11
CA TYR A 64 -2.56 -12.86 -2.72
C TYR A 64 -3.38 -11.63 -2.39
N ASP A 65 -4.42 -11.82 -1.61
CA ASP A 65 -5.29 -10.78 -1.07
C ASP A 65 -5.00 -10.52 0.41
N GLN A 66 -5.72 -9.59 1.00
CA GLN A 66 -5.64 -9.26 2.43
C GLN A 66 -6.18 -10.34 3.39
N ASP A 67 -6.96 -11.29 2.88
CA ASP A 67 -7.73 -12.26 3.69
C ASP A 67 -6.92 -13.52 3.97
N TYR A 68 -5.89 -13.79 3.19
CA TYR A 68 -5.10 -15.01 3.24
C TYR A 68 -4.16 -15.15 4.48
N TYR A 69 -4.20 -14.24 5.48
CA TYR A 69 -3.09 -14.03 6.43
C TYR A 69 -3.38 -13.79 7.91
N ARG A 70 -2.32 -14.01 8.70
CA ARG A 70 -2.14 -13.43 10.04
C ARG A 70 -1.58 -12.01 9.87
N ASN A 71 -2.47 -11.04 9.98
CA ASN A 71 -2.10 -9.63 9.96
C ASN A 71 -1.61 -9.22 11.35
N TYR A 72 -0.45 -8.58 11.44
CA TYR A 72 -0.08 -7.86 12.66
C TYR A 72 0.27 -6.42 12.32
N ILE A 73 -0.18 -5.54 13.19
CA ILE A 73 0.01 -4.11 13.08
C ILE A 73 0.97 -3.67 14.17
N SER A 74 1.99 -2.91 13.81
CA SER A 74 2.98 -2.40 14.76
C SER A 74 3.45 -1.03 14.30
N GLY A 75 3.34 0.00 15.12
CA GLY A 75 3.78 1.34 14.74
C GLY A 75 4.16 2.19 15.94
N ASP A 76 4.87 3.28 15.68
CA ASP A 76 5.12 4.36 16.63
C ASP A 76 4.23 5.56 16.27
N CYS A 77 3.29 5.83 17.15
CA CYS A 77 2.31 6.90 17.06
C CYS A 77 2.88 8.31 16.85
N ASN A 78 4.16 8.53 17.16
CA ASN A 78 4.77 9.85 17.15
C ASN A 78 5.39 10.24 15.80
N ARG A 79 5.73 9.26 14.95
CA ARG A 79 6.51 9.53 13.72
C ARG A 79 6.13 8.64 12.56
N ASP A 80 5.90 7.36 12.84
CA ASP A 80 5.88 6.31 11.85
C ASP A 80 4.85 5.23 12.19
N MET A 81 3.80 5.10 11.38
CA MET A 81 2.91 3.94 11.45
C MET A 81 3.38 2.91 10.44
N ALA A 82 3.51 1.66 10.88
CA ALA A 82 3.82 0.53 10.04
C ALA A 82 2.71 -0.52 10.14
N VAL A 83 2.30 -1.07 9.00
CA VAL A 83 1.40 -2.22 8.97
C VAL A 83 2.06 -3.32 8.17
N HIS A 84 2.12 -4.51 8.77
CA HIS A 84 2.78 -5.67 8.22
C HIS A 84 1.73 -6.74 7.89
N PHE A 85 1.55 -6.98 6.60
CA PHE A 85 0.77 -8.11 6.13
C PHE A 85 1.75 -9.24 5.85
N GLU A 86 1.72 -10.31 6.65
CA GLU A 86 2.70 -11.40 6.53
C GLU A 86 2.05 -12.75 6.21
N ASN A 87 2.67 -13.44 5.26
CA ASN A 87 2.31 -14.81 4.90
C ASN A 87 3.36 -15.81 5.39
N PHE A 88 3.24 -16.35 6.61
CA PHE A 88 4.05 -17.50 7.06
C PHE A 88 5.54 -17.44 6.64
N ALA A 89 6.19 -16.26 6.76
CA ALA A 89 7.55 -15.93 6.31
C ALA A 89 7.82 -15.84 4.78
N ALA A 90 6.86 -16.14 3.92
CA ALA A 90 6.98 -16.10 2.47
C ALA A 90 7.09 -14.69 1.89
N TRP A 91 6.26 -13.77 2.38
CA TRP A 91 6.28 -12.37 1.94
C TRP A 91 5.68 -11.43 2.98
N ASN A 92 6.02 -10.15 2.86
CA ASN A 92 5.42 -9.07 3.63
C ASN A 92 5.09 -7.84 2.75
N LEU A 93 3.95 -7.22 3.01
CA LEU A 93 3.67 -5.84 2.60
C LEU A 93 3.83 -4.96 3.84
N HIS A 94 4.71 -3.98 3.71
CA HIS A 94 4.97 -2.96 4.71
C HIS A 94 4.40 -1.63 4.21
N VAL A 95 3.35 -1.17 4.87
CA VAL A 95 2.74 0.15 4.63
C VAL A 95 3.29 1.11 5.68
N HIS A 96 4.05 2.11 5.26
CA HIS A 96 4.78 3.02 6.13
C HIS A 96 4.32 4.47 5.93
N PHE A 97 3.97 5.12 7.04
CA PHE A 97 3.51 6.51 7.05
C PHE A 97 4.53 7.38 7.76
N LYS A 98 5.17 8.31 7.06
CA LYS A 98 6.21 9.17 7.64
C LYS A 98 5.75 10.62 7.70
N LEU A 99 5.89 11.25 8.87
CA LEU A 99 5.70 12.70 8.99
C LEU A 99 6.82 13.46 8.28
N ILE A 100 6.47 14.40 7.40
CA ILE A 100 7.43 15.29 6.72
C ILE A 100 7.34 16.74 7.21
N PRO A 101 8.41 17.55 7.05
CA PRO A 101 8.39 18.97 7.36
C PRO A 101 7.28 19.70 6.56
N ASP A 102 6.52 20.58 7.21
CA ASP A 102 5.18 21.11 6.80
C ASP A 102 4.08 20.05 6.97
N PRO A 103 3.37 20.03 8.12
CA PRO A 103 2.83 18.84 8.80
C PRO A 103 1.88 18.04 7.91
N LYS A 104 2.49 17.18 7.10
CA LYS A 104 1.88 16.27 6.15
C LYS A 104 2.50 14.92 6.38
N TYR A 105 1.70 13.89 6.15
CA TYR A 105 2.25 12.55 6.07
C TYR A 105 2.57 12.20 4.63
N MET A 106 3.60 11.38 4.44
CA MET A 106 3.91 10.68 3.21
C MET A 106 3.67 9.19 3.40
N LEU A 107 3.02 8.60 2.40
CA LEU A 107 2.77 7.16 2.36
C LEU A 107 3.81 6.50 1.45
N THR A 108 4.57 5.60 2.03
CA THR A 108 5.49 4.73 1.32
C THR A 108 5.06 3.28 1.52
N ARG A 109 5.08 2.48 0.45
CA ARG A 109 4.74 1.06 0.51
C ARG A 109 5.91 0.24 0.01
N THR A 110 6.28 -0.78 0.77
CA THR A 110 7.35 -1.71 0.41
C THR A 110 6.81 -3.12 0.45
N VAL A 111 7.14 -3.94 -0.54
CA VAL A 111 6.88 -5.38 -0.55
C VAL A 111 8.22 -6.09 -0.48
N ALA A 112 8.35 -7.06 0.42
CA ALA A 112 9.48 -7.97 0.42
C ALA A 112 9.00 -9.42 0.36
N PHE A 113 9.71 -10.29 -0.35
CA PHE A 113 9.34 -11.70 -0.42
C PHE A 113 10.55 -12.62 -0.64
N ILE A 114 10.37 -13.89 -0.30
CA ILE A 114 11.34 -14.96 -0.55
C ILE A 114 10.80 -15.82 -1.70
N PRO A 115 11.45 -15.84 -2.89
CA PRO A 115 10.88 -16.44 -4.09
C PRO A 115 10.51 -17.92 -3.96
N ASN A 116 11.32 -18.74 -3.29
CA ASN A 116 11.04 -20.16 -3.12
C ASN A 116 9.81 -20.44 -2.23
N LEU A 117 9.47 -19.52 -1.32
CA LEU A 117 8.29 -19.63 -0.46
C LEU A 117 7.03 -19.16 -1.19
N VAL A 118 7.15 -18.17 -2.08
CA VAL A 118 6.04 -17.68 -2.90
C VAL A 118 5.72 -18.62 -4.07
N PHE A 119 6.73 -19.07 -4.81
CA PHE A 119 6.58 -19.83 -6.05
C PHE A 119 6.90 -21.33 -5.92
N GLY A 120 7.30 -21.78 -4.73
CA GLY A 120 7.74 -23.15 -4.47
C GLY A 120 9.08 -23.49 -5.13
N LYS A 121 9.38 -24.81 -5.19
CA LYS A 121 10.65 -25.36 -5.69
C LYS A 121 10.99 -24.99 -7.15
N ALA A 122 10.01 -24.52 -7.93
CA ALA A 122 10.21 -24.08 -9.31
C ALA A 122 11.05 -22.80 -9.43
N VAL A 123 11.14 -22.02 -8.35
CA VAL A 123 11.98 -20.81 -8.26
C VAL A 123 12.87 -20.96 -7.02
N PRO A 124 14.02 -21.62 -7.12
CA PRO A 124 14.83 -22.03 -5.97
C PRO A 124 15.73 -20.88 -5.47
N SER A 125 15.15 -19.73 -5.14
CA SER A 125 15.86 -18.61 -4.51
C SER A 125 15.34 -18.37 -3.10
N ASN A 126 16.27 -18.33 -2.14
CA ASN A 126 15.98 -18.05 -0.72
C ASN A 126 16.37 -16.62 -0.33
N THR A 127 16.85 -15.82 -1.28
CA THR A 127 17.23 -14.44 -1.03
C THR A 127 15.98 -13.57 -0.98
N THR A 128 15.86 -12.73 0.05
CA THR A 128 14.76 -11.77 0.15
C THR A 128 14.88 -10.71 -0.93
N GLU A 129 13.85 -10.61 -1.75
CA GLU A 129 13.68 -9.58 -2.76
C GLU A 129 12.86 -8.42 -2.17
N LYS A 130 13.23 -7.18 -2.45
CA LYS A 130 12.56 -5.98 -1.93
C LYS A 130 12.14 -5.05 -3.05
N PHE A 131 10.92 -4.54 -2.96
CA PHE A 131 10.26 -3.71 -3.96
C PHE A 131 9.58 -2.53 -3.29
N VAL A 132 9.68 -1.32 -3.85
CA VAL A 132 9.07 -0.10 -3.31
C VAL A 132 8.10 0.49 -4.32
N ASN A 133 7.00 1.06 -3.83
CA ASN A 133 6.11 1.85 -4.66
C ASN A 133 6.90 3.05 -5.23
N PRO A 134 6.86 3.29 -6.55
CA PRO A 134 7.64 4.36 -7.16
C PRO A 134 7.10 5.78 -6.90
N VAL A 135 5.90 5.89 -6.32
CA VAL A 135 5.19 7.14 -6.09
C VAL A 135 4.88 7.27 -4.60
N ASP A 136 5.56 8.19 -3.93
CA ASP A 136 5.13 8.57 -2.59
C ASP A 136 3.85 9.41 -2.66
N THR A 137 2.87 9.08 -1.83
CA THR A 137 1.59 9.79 -1.81
C THR A 137 1.55 10.77 -0.65
N ALA A 138 1.38 12.06 -0.96
CA ALA A 138 1.13 13.09 0.03
C ALA A 138 -0.32 13.01 0.52
N ILE A 139 -0.47 12.93 1.84
CA ILE A 139 -1.69 12.48 2.51
C ILE A 139 -2.62 13.65 2.87
N GLY A 140 -2.03 14.81 3.15
CA GLY A 140 -2.74 15.97 3.65
C GLY A 140 -2.39 16.28 5.12
N PRO A 141 -3.12 17.21 5.76
CA PRO A 141 -2.87 17.68 7.13
C PRO A 141 -3.11 16.59 8.20
N VAL A 142 -2.48 16.74 9.36
CA VAL A 142 -2.47 15.76 10.47
C VAL A 142 -3.87 15.43 11.04
N ASP A 143 -4.82 16.36 10.99
CA ASP A 143 -6.17 16.18 11.56
C ASP A 143 -7.18 15.58 10.56
N CYS A 144 -6.80 15.43 9.29
CA CYS A 144 -7.65 14.87 8.26
C CYS A 144 -7.22 13.41 8.01
N SER A 145 -8.17 12.55 7.63
CA SER A 145 -7.82 11.22 7.09
C SER A 145 -7.49 11.35 5.60
N TYR A 146 -6.71 10.44 5.02
CA TYR A 146 -6.66 10.28 3.57
C TYR A 146 -7.60 9.16 3.17
N LYS A 147 -8.34 9.34 2.07
CA LYS A 147 -9.25 8.32 1.56
C LYS A 147 -9.16 8.22 0.03
N CYS A 148 -9.11 7.00 -0.45
CA CYS A 148 -9.11 6.70 -1.86
C CYS A 148 -9.96 5.47 -2.17
N GLY A 149 -10.98 5.67 -3.02
CA GLY A 149 -11.95 4.63 -3.41
C GLY A 149 -11.46 3.72 -4.54
N VAL A 150 -10.45 4.15 -5.28
CA VAL A 150 -9.62 3.37 -6.21
C VAL A 150 -8.30 4.13 -6.28
N GLU A 151 -7.26 3.60 -5.65
CA GLU A 151 -6.03 4.37 -5.49
C GLU A 151 -5.09 4.21 -6.65
N ASP A 152 -4.54 3.01 -6.80
CA ASP A 152 -3.49 2.79 -7.75
C ASP A 152 -3.30 1.30 -7.98
N LYS A 153 -2.95 0.98 -9.23
CA LYS A 153 -2.50 -0.33 -9.65
C LYS A 153 -1.15 -0.13 -10.29
N SER A 154 -0.10 -0.33 -9.49
CA SER A 154 1.26 0.03 -9.87
C SER A 154 2.24 -1.12 -9.74
N PHE A 155 3.18 -1.14 -10.70
CA PHE A 155 4.36 -1.98 -10.61
C PHE A 155 5.37 -1.36 -9.67
N TYR A 156 5.77 -2.13 -8.66
CA TYR A 156 6.76 -1.68 -7.70
C TYR A 156 8.16 -1.85 -8.30
N LYS A 157 9.08 -0.97 -7.92
CA LYS A 157 10.48 -0.99 -8.38
C LYS A 157 11.35 -1.78 -7.42
N LYS A 158 12.22 -2.64 -7.94
CA LYS A 158 13.17 -3.41 -7.13
C LYS A 158 14.15 -2.44 -6.43
N VAL A 159 14.26 -2.57 -5.11
CA VAL A 159 15.23 -1.84 -4.29
C VAL A 159 16.61 -2.47 -4.52
N ASN A 160 17.65 -1.65 -4.73
CA ASN A 160 19.02 -2.07 -5.02
C ASN A 160 19.25 -2.71 -6.40
N SER A 161 18.46 -2.39 -7.42
CA SER A 161 18.92 -2.60 -8.81
C SER A 161 20.08 -1.64 -9.06
N SER A 162 21.33 -2.09 -8.94
CA SER A 162 22.40 -1.32 -9.55
C SER A 162 22.09 -1.24 -11.05
N SER A 163 22.39 -0.12 -11.70
CA SER A 163 22.18 0.04 -13.16
C SER A 163 22.91 -1.03 -13.97
N THR A 164 23.90 -1.69 -13.37
CA THR A 164 24.65 -2.83 -13.87
C THR A 164 23.85 -4.14 -13.93
N ASP A 165 22.88 -4.35 -13.03
CA ASP A 165 22.08 -5.59 -12.97
C ASP A 165 21.05 -5.68 -14.11
N GLN A 166 20.67 -4.55 -14.70
CA GLN A 166 19.74 -4.50 -15.83
C GLN A 166 20.43 -4.78 -17.17
N ILE A 167 21.75 -4.64 -17.25
CA ILE A 167 22.52 -4.75 -18.51
C ILE A 167 22.93 -6.21 -18.78
N LYS A 168 22.77 -7.14 -17.82
CA LYS A 168 23.10 -8.56 -17.99
C LYS A 168 22.03 -9.50 -17.41
N ALA A 169 20.81 -9.43 -17.89
CA ALA A 169 19.91 -10.59 -17.81
C ALA A 169 20.38 -11.64 -18.84
N GLU A 170 21.50 -12.30 -18.55
CA GLU A 170 21.94 -13.48 -19.32
C GLU A 170 20.81 -14.53 -19.30
N SER A 171 20.68 -15.27 -20.41
CA SER A 171 19.68 -16.33 -20.56
C SER A 171 19.83 -17.39 -19.46
N GLY A 172 19.07 -17.27 -18.37
CA GLY A 172 19.16 -18.16 -17.21
C GLY A 172 18.79 -17.48 -15.89
N VAL A 173 18.96 -16.16 -15.78
CA VAL A 173 18.60 -15.40 -14.58
C VAL A 173 17.09 -15.31 -14.42
N ILE A 174 16.60 -15.57 -13.20
CA ILE A 174 15.19 -15.38 -12.86
C ILE A 174 15.00 -13.93 -12.40
N THR A 175 14.08 -13.21 -13.04
CA THR A 175 13.69 -11.84 -12.65
C THR A 175 12.26 -11.83 -12.13
N TYR A 176 11.89 -10.76 -11.43
CA TYR A 176 10.61 -10.65 -10.77
C TYR A 176 9.92 -9.31 -11.06
N SER A 177 8.59 -9.34 -11.19
CA SER A 177 7.75 -8.16 -11.14
C SER A 177 6.75 -8.27 -10.00
N VAL A 178 6.53 -7.16 -9.30
CA VAL A 178 5.52 -7.05 -8.25
C VAL A 178 4.51 -6.00 -8.67
N LEU A 179 3.25 -6.40 -8.75
CA LEU A 179 2.11 -5.53 -9.02
C LEU A 179 1.25 -5.48 -7.76
N VAL A 180 1.02 -4.28 -7.23
CA VAL A 180 0.09 -4.07 -6.11
C VAL A 180 -1.10 -3.30 -6.64
N ASP A 181 -2.29 -3.82 -6.35
CA ASP A 181 -3.58 -3.28 -6.77
C ASP A 181 -4.35 -2.90 -5.50
N VAL A 182 -4.37 -1.60 -5.17
CA VAL A 182 -5.08 -1.08 -3.99
C VAL A 182 -6.43 -0.55 -4.43
N SER A 183 -7.47 -1.37 -4.22
CA SER A 183 -8.83 -1.03 -4.60
C SER A 183 -9.48 -0.07 -3.61
N TYR A 184 -9.01 -0.02 -2.37
CA TYR A 184 -9.49 0.92 -1.37
C TYR A 184 -8.41 1.21 -0.34
N ILE A 185 -8.34 2.47 0.11
CA ILE A 185 -7.60 2.81 1.32
C ILE A 185 -8.24 4.01 2.02
N GLN A 186 -8.30 3.96 3.35
CA GLN A 186 -8.49 5.12 4.21
C GLN A 186 -7.56 4.99 5.41
N PHE A 187 -6.82 6.04 5.73
CA PHE A 187 -5.95 5.98 6.91
C PHE A 187 -5.79 7.34 7.59
N GLN A 188 -5.37 7.29 8.85
CA GLN A 188 -5.05 8.45 9.68
C GLN A 188 -4.08 8.05 10.78
N VAL A 189 -3.16 8.95 11.11
CA VAL A 189 -2.10 8.72 12.10
C VAL A 189 -1.93 9.93 13.03
N SER A 190 -1.42 9.68 14.24
CA SER A 190 -1.16 10.62 15.34
C SER A 190 -2.40 11.27 15.98
N HIS A 191 -3.28 11.93 15.25
CA HIS A 191 -4.46 12.62 15.82
C HIS A 191 -5.77 11.88 15.55
N VAL A 192 -5.91 10.66 16.09
CA VAL A 192 -7.18 9.91 16.00
C VAL A 192 -8.09 10.31 17.15
N HIS A 193 -9.24 10.91 16.84
CA HIS A 193 -10.22 11.32 17.85
C HIS A 193 -11.38 10.32 17.94
N ARG A 194 -11.68 9.87 19.17
CA ARG A 194 -12.78 8.93 19.46
C ARG A 194 -12.73 7.65 18.61
N GLU A 195 -11.51 7.18 18.30
CA GLU A 195 -11.26 6.00 17.47
C GLU A 195 -11.91 6.03 16.08
N LYS A 196 -12.11 7.23 15.52
CA LYS A 196 -12.72 7.42 14.20
C LYS A 196 -11.81 8.21 13.29
N PHE A 197 -11.96 7.96 12.00
CA PHE A 197 -11.39 8.81 10.98
C PHE A 197 -12.00 10.22 11.07
N GLY A 198 -11.14 11.24 11.02
CA GLY A 198 -11.49 12.62 10.78
C GLY A 198 -11.91 12.86 9.32
N PRO A 199 -12.25 14.11 8.96
CA PRO A 199 -12.67 14.47 7.61
C PRO A 199 -11.66 13.99 6.56
N PRO A 200 -12.10 13.37 5.46
CA PRO A 200 -11.18 12.82 4.47
C PRO A 200 -10.66 13.88 3.50
N VAL A 201 -9.37 13.85 3.24
CA VAL A 201 -8.74 14.35 2.02
C VAL A 201 -8.87 13.24 0.99
N ILE A 202 -9.71 13.49 -0.03
CA ILE A 202 -9.93 12.52 -1.10
C ILE A 202 -8.76 12.57 -2.07
N CYS A 203 -8.17 11.40 -2.35
CA CYS A 203 -7.15 11.27 -3.38
C CYS A 203 -7.65 11.81 -4.73
N ARG A 204 -6.72 12.33 -5.54
CA ARG A 204 -6.98 12.45 -6.98
C ARG A 204 -6.44 11.18 -7.62
N PRO A 205 -7.26 10.40 -8.36
CA PRO A 205 -6.78 9.22 -9.04
C PRO A 205 -5.56 9.59 -9.87
N SER A 206 -4.42 9.00 -9.54
CA SER A 206 -3.24 9.19 -10.37
C SER A 206 -3.42 8.26 -11.56
N PHE A 207 -3.82 8.81 -12.72
CA PHE A 207 -3.90 8.04 -13.96
C PHE A 207 -2.49 7.71 -14.48
N TYR A 208 -1.67 6.99 -13.71
CA TYR A 208 -0.39 6.43 -14.14
C TYR A 208 -0.62 5.11 -14.91
N TYR A 209 -1.48 5.16 -15.92
CA TYR A 209 -1.66 4.10 -16.92
C TYR A 209 -1.18 4.51 -18.32
N LYS A 210 -0.25 5.47 -18.38
CA LYS A 210 0.58 5.73 -19.56
C LYS A 210 2.04 5.77 -19.10
N LEU A 211 2.91 5.09 -19.85
CA LEU A 211 4.36 5.03 -19.68
C LEU A 211 4.91 3.82 -18.88
N MET A 212 4.50 2.60 -19.22
CA MET A 212 5.43 1.47 -19.41
C MET A 212 4.78 0.47 -20.39
N LYS A 213 4.83 0.81 -21.68
CA LYS A 213 4.84 -0.17 -22.76
C LYS A 213 6.28 -0.22 -23.28
#